data_AF-A0A7V0YUD4-F1
#
_entry.id   AF-A0A7V0YUD4-F1
#
_cell.length_a   1.000
_cell.length_b   1.000
_cell.length_c   1.000
_cell.angle_alpha   90.00
_cell.angle_beta   90.00
_cell.angle_gamma   90.00
#
_symmetry.space_group_name_H-M   'P 1'
#
loop_
_entity.id
_entity.type
_entity.pdbx_description
1 polymer ?
#
loop_
_entity_poly.entity_id
_entity_poly.type
_entity_poly.pdbx_seq_one_letter_code
_entity_poly.pdbx_strand_id
1 'polypeptide(L)'
;SLNKNVKELSALLEISQLLTSSLGLQEVLDKITEGIVKVLNVKASTIRLLNDEGNELTLMSIYNLSPQYLSKGPVFLEDHPICQSALKGEVSIINDISDDPRFYYNESAKREGLSTMLCAGLRIKDKAIGTIHLYTGEPREFTKDEIMLIQSIASQAAMAIENAKLYEQSIEKQRIERELSIAGEVQSELLPKVNPNIDRFEIKTKFLPYGQLSGDLYDFIELDDKNIGLVIADVSGKGIPSAILMATTHATIRANTSNNDDFSTSKIISAVNRYICEYSRTTEFVTAFYGVLNSENLILKYTNAGHNPPVIFREGVGFFLEAGGIPAGIIKDTQYAEEQIELLPDDIILLYTDGAIEAVNSKKEMFGLRRIMQIVQKNYKANPEKLIDIIYSKLLDFLDGTPQNDDITIIVIKVK
;
A
#
# COMPACT_ATOMS: atom_id res chain seq x y z
N SER A 1 15.76 -50.97 -17.61
CA SER A 1 14.58 -50.69 -18.45
C SER A 1 13.34 -50.38 -17.59
N LEU A 2 12.90 -51.24 -16.65
CA LEU A 2 11.75 -50.91 -15.77
C LEU A 2 12.11 -50.04 -14.53
N ASN A 3 13.17 -50.40 -13.80
CA ASN A 3 13.60 -49.67 -12.58
C ASN A 3 14.10 -48.23 -12.85
N LYS A 4 14.56 -47.92 -14.07
CA LYS A 4 14.98 -46.57 -14.46
C LYS A 4 13.74 -45.67 -14.60
N ASN A 5 12.75 -46.10 -15.38
CA ASN A 5 11.50 -45.37 -15.58
C ASN A 5 10.74 -45.13 -14.26
N VAL A 6 10.78 -46.08 -13.32
CA VAL A 6 10.16 -45.92 -11.99
C VAL A 6 10.83 -44.80 -11.17
N LYS A 7 12.16 -44.68 -11.20
CA LYS A 7 12.89 -43.59 -10.52
C LYS A 7 12.60 -42.23 -11.15
N GLU A 8 12.55 -42.17 -12.48
CA GLU A 8 12.24 -40.93 -13.22
C GLU A 8 10.82 -40.44 -12.93
N LEU A 9 9.83 -41.33 -12.95
CA LEU A 9 8.45 -41.02 -12.59
C LEU A 9 8.32 -40.60 -11.13
N SER A 10 9.06 -41.23 -10.21
CA SER A 10 9.04 -40.87 -8.78
C SER A 10 9.60 -39.46 -8.55
N ALA A 11 10.68 -39.10 -9.25
CA ALA A 11 11.26 -37.75 -9.19
C ALA A 11 10.28 -36.67 -9.64
N LEU A 12 9.63 -36.89 -10.78
CA LEU A 12 8.63 -35.96 -11.30
C LEU A 12 7.41 -35.87 -10.38
N LEU A 13 7.01 -36.97 -9.75
CA LEU A 13 5.93 -36.97 -8.76
C LEU A 13 6.30 -36.20 -7.49
N GLU A 14 7.51 -36.39 -6.95
CA GLU A 14 8.00 -35.66 -5.77
C GLU A 14 8.05 -34.15 -6.05
N ILE A 15 8.59 -33.73 -7.20
CA ILE A 15 8.64 -32.31 -7.58
C ILE A 15 7.23 -31.76 -7.84
N SER A 16 6.35 -32.56 -8.45
CA SER A 16 4.95 -32.18 -8.63
C SER A 16 4.21 -31.98 -7.30
N GLN A 17 4.53 -32.77 -6.26
CA GLN A 17 3.97 -32.57 -4.92
C GLN A 17 4.44 -31.26 -4.27
N LEU A 18 5.62 -30.75 -4.63
CA LEU A 18 6.07 -29.43 -4.16
C LEU A 18 5.17 -28.31 -4.71
N LEU A 19 4.60 -28.46 -5.91
CA LEU A 19 3.70 -27.47 -6.52
C LEU A 19 2.44 -27.21 -5.71
N THR A 20 1.94 -28.23 -4.99
CA THR A 20 0.69 -28.15 -4.21
C THR A 20 0.95 -27.97 -2.71
N SER A 21 2.21 -27.88 -2.31
CA SER A 21 2.61 -27.78 -0.92
C SER A 21 2.75 -26.32 -0.47
N SER A 22 2.43 -26.02 0.79
CA SER A 22 2.59 -24.68 1.39
C SER A 22 4.00 -24.46 1.97
N LEU A 23 5.02 -24.93 1.25
CA LEU A 23 6.41 -24.83 1.70
C LEU A 23 6.98 -23.45 1.35
N GLY A 24 7.92 -22.97 2.17
CA GLY A 24 8.70 -21.77 1.87
C GLY A 24 9.63 -22.00 0.68
N LEU A 25 10.03 -20.91 0.01
CA LEU A 25 10.87 -20.92 -1.18
C LEU A 25 12.17 -21.69 -0.97
N GLN A 26 12.85 -21.46 0.16
CA GLN A 26 14.12 -22.13 0.47
C GLN A 26 13.94 -23.66 0.58
N GLU A 27 12.87 -24.11 1.23
CA GLU A 27 12.61 -25.55 1.40
C GLU A 27 12.30 -26.22 0.05
N VAL A 28 11.58 -25.54 -0.83
CA VAL A 28 11.34 -26.03 -2.20
C VAL A 28 12.66 -26.16 -2.97
N LEU A 29 13.50 -25.13 -2.93
CA LEU A 29 14.80 -25.14 -3.61
C LEU A 29 15.71 -26.27 -3.11
N ASP A 30 15.79 -26.48 -1.79
CA ASP A 30 16.63 -27.52 -1.18
C ASP A 30 16.15 -28.93 -1.51
N LYS A 31 14.82 -29.16 -1.53
CA LYS A 31 14.26 -30.46 -1.96
C LYS A 31 14.52 -30.74 -3.44
N ILE A 32 14.49 -29.70 -4.30
CA ILE A 32 14.81 -29.85 -5.73
C ILE A 32 16.28 -30.23 -5.91
N THR A 33 17.21 -29.52 -5.27
CA THR A 33 18.65 -29.80 -5.41
C THR A 33 19.00 -31.20 -4.90
N GLU A 34 18.46 -31.59 -3.74
CA GLU A 34 18.61 -32.93 -3.16
C GLU A 34 18.01 -34.03 -4.07
N GLY A 35 16.76 -33.85 -4.50
CA GLY A 35 16.03 -34.82 -5.31
C GLY A 35 16.75 -35.12 -6.62
N ILE A 36 17.25 -34.08 -7.30
CA ILE A 36 17.93 -34.24 -8.59
C ILE A 36 19.25 -35.00 -8.44
N VAL A 37 20.00 -34.75 -7.37
CA VAL A 37 21.23 -35.47 -7.07
C VAL A 37 20.96 -36.96 -6.90
N LYS A 38 19.91 -37.32 -6.17
CA LYS A 38 19.48 -38.71 -5.94
C LYS A 38 19.01 -39.39 -7.23
N VAL A 39 18.27 -38.68 -8.08
CA VAL A 39 17.62 -39.23 -9.28
C VAL A 39 18.62 -39.45 -10.42
N LEU A 40 19.47 -38.46 -10.70
CA LEU A 40 20.47 -38.53 -11.77
C LEU A 40 21.78 -39.17 -11.33
N ASN A 41 21.91 -39.49 -10.04
CA ASN A 41 23.12 -40.04 -9.43
C ASN A 41 24.36 -39.21 -9.80
N VAL A 42 24.25 -37.91 -9.58
CA VAL A 42 25.35 -36.94 -9.75
C VAL A 42 25.99 -36.65 -8.40
N LYS A 43 27.15 -36.00 -8.37
CA LYS A 43 27.85 -35.69 -7.12
C LYS A 43 27.13 -34.57 -6.35
N ALA A 44 26.71 -33.53 -7.06
CA ALA A 44 26.14 -32.32 -6.48
C ALA A 44 25.21 -31.58 -7.44
N SER A 45 24.42 -30.66 -6.89
CA SER A 45 23.62 -29.73 -7.67
C SER A 45 23.53 -28.35 -7.01
N THR A 46 23.24 -27.33 -7.81
CA THR A 46 22.97 -25.97 -7.32
C THR A 46 21.87 -25.31 -8.14
N ILE A 47 21.06 -24.47 -7.50
CA ILE A 47 20.11 -23.58 -8.16
C ILE A 47 20.58 -22.14 -7.98
N ARG A 48 20.61 -21.40 -9.10
CA ARG A 48 20.75 -19.94 -9.11
C ARG A 48 19.47 -19.31 -9.63
N LEU A 49 18.93 -18.33 -8.93
CA LEU A 49 17.75 -17.58 -9.37
C LEU A 49 18.17 -16.24 -9.96
N LEU A 50 17.41 -15.82 -10.97
CA LEU A 50 17.59 -14.55 -11.64
C LEU A 50 17.00 -13.43 -10.77
N ASN A 51 17.70 -12.30 -10.65
CA ASN A 51 17.14 -11.10 -10.04
C ASN A 51 16.03 -10.51 -10.93
N ASP A 52 15.29 -9.54 -10.39
CA ASP A 52 14.15 -8.95 -11.11
C ASP A 52 14.59 -8.10 -12.32
N GLU A 53 15.84 -7.60 -12.35
CA GLU A 53 16.43 -6.88 -13.50
C GLU A 53 16.86 -7.81 -14.64
N GLY A 54 16.99 -9.11 -14.39
CA GLY A 54 17.34 -10.10 -15.40
C GLY A 54 18.82 -10.13 -15.78
N ASN A 55 19.71 -9.52 -15.01
CA ASN A 55 21.14 -9.40 -15.31
C ASN A 55 22.03 -10.23 -14.37
N GLU A 56 21.51 -10.70 -13.23
CA GLU A 56 22.29 -11.32 -12.17
C GLU A 56 21.68 -12.64 -11.68
N LEU A 57 22.52 -13.66 -11.53
CA LEU A 57 22.17 -14.99 -11.02
C LEU A 57 22.74 -15.21 -9.61
N THR A 58 21.87 -15.22 -8.61
CA THR A 58 22.21 -15.42 -7.20
C THR A 58 22.08 -16.88 -6.83
N LEU A 59 23.07 -17.42 -6.11
CA LEU A 59 23.04 -18.80 -5.61
C LEU A 59 22.04 -18.93 -4.46
N MET A 60 21.01 -19.76 -4.65
CA MET A 60 19.90 -19.87 -3.69
C MET A 60 19.85 -21.23 -2.98
N SER A 61 20.30 -22.30 -3.63
CA SER A 61 20.35 -23.63 -3.00
C SER A 61 21.46 -24.48 -3.57
N ILE A 62 21.98 -25.36 -2.72
CA ILE A 62 23.10 -26.24 -2.97
C ILE A 62 22.83 -27.59 -2.31
N TYR A 63 23.28 -28.65 -2.96
CA TYR A 63 23.37 -29.96 -2.34
C TYR A 63 24.73 -30.62 -2.65
N ASN A 64 25.39 -31.16 -1.61
CA ASN A 64 26.67 -31.87 -1.67
C ASN A 64 27.89 -31.08 -2.22
N LEU A 65 27.99 -29.78 -1.93
CA LEU A 65 29.21 -28.98 -2.17
C LEU A 65 29.72 -28.35 -0.88
N SER A 66 31.05 -28.17 -0.79
CA SER A 66 31.69 -27.54 0.35
C SER A 66 31.34 -26.05 0.47
N PRO A 67 31.27 -25.49 1.70
CA PRO A 67 31.09 -24.06 1.91
C PRO A 67 32.13 -23.18 1.19
N GLN A 68 33.36 -23.66 1.02
CA GLN A 68 34.43 -22.94 0.34
C GLN A 68 34.17 -22.80 -1.17
N TYR A 69 33.47 -23.74 -1.79
CA TYR A 69 33.05 -23.62 -3.18
C TYR A 69 31.93 -22.57 -3.38
N LEU A 70 31.27 -22.15 -2.29
CA LEU A 70 30.09 -21.26 -2.31
C LEU A 70 30.42 -19.77 -2.28
N SER A 71 31.60 -19.38 -1.80
CA SER A 71 31.99 -17.98 -1.61
C SER A 71 32.31 -17.24 -2.93
N LYS A 72 31.61 -17.60 -4.02
CA LYS A 72 31.85 -17.15 -5.40
C LYS A 72 31.00 -15.95 -5.81
N GLY A 73 30.10 -15.52 -4.92
CA GLY A 73 29.24 -14.37 -5.17
C GLY A 73 28.23 -14.60 -6.32
N PRO A 74 27.57 -13.51 -6.73
CA PRO A 74 26.64 -13.53 -7.84
C PRO A 74 27.36 -13.72 -9.18
N VAL A 75 26.60 -14.20 -10.17
CA VAL A 75 27.04 -14.36 -11.55
C VAL A 75 26.36 -13.30 -12.40
N PHE A 76 27.14 -12.40 -12.99
CA PHE A 76 26.63 -11.43 -13.97
C PHE A 76 26.50 -12.11 -15.33
N LEU A 77 25.32 -12.05 -15.94
CA LEU A 77 25.02 -12.84 -17.12
C LEU A 77 25.88 -12.48 -18.32
N GLU A 78 26.28 -11.22 -18.47
CA GLU A 78 27.08 -10.72 -19.60
C GLU A 78 28.35 -11.54 -19.83
N ASP A 79 29.00 -11.95 -18.73
CA ASP A 79 30.25 -12.69 -18.78
C ASP A 79 30.03 -14.21 -18.90
N HIS A 80 28.82 -14.73 -18.70
CA HIS A 80 28.58 -16.18 -18.53
C HIS A 80 27.75 -16.80 -19.66
N PRO A 81 28.35 -17.18 -20.81
CA PRO A 81 27.63 -17.67 -21.99
C PRO A 81 26.84 -18.96 -21.73
N ILE A 82 27.30 -19.81 -20.81
CA ILE A 82 26.63 -21.05 -20.42
C ILE A 82 25.27 -20.77 -19.78
N CYS A 83 25.22 -19.81 -18.86
CA CYS A 83 23.99 -19.41 -18.20
C CYS A 83 23.04 -18.74 -19.20
N GLN A 84 23.56 -17.91 -20.12
CA GLN A 84 22.75 -17.30 -21.18
C GLN A 84 22.07 -18.34 -22.08
N SER A 85 22.80 -19.36 -22.53
CA SER A 85 22.24 -20.47 -23.31
C SER A 85 21.19 -21.25 -22.52
N ALA A 86 21.47 -21.54 -21.24
CA ALA A 86 20.54 -22.23 -20.36
C ALA A 86 19.20 -21.49 -20.21
N LEU A 87 19.24 -20.18 -20.00
CA LEU A 87 18.04 -19.33 -19.89
C LEU A 87 17.23 -19.26 -21.20
N LYS A 88 17.87 -19.47 -22.36
CA LYS A 88 17.21 -19.60 -23.67
C LYS A 88 16.59 -20.99 -23.91
N GLY A 89 16.83 -21.95 -23.02
CA GLY A 89 16.28 -23.31 -23.10
C GLY A 89 17.24 -24.37 -23.62
N GLU A 90 18.47 -23.99 -23.94
CA GLU A 90 19.51 -24.94 -24.35
C GLU A 90 20.10 -25.62 -23.11
N VAL A 91 20.55 -26.87 -23.24
CA VAL A 91 21.31 -27.53 -22.17
C VAL A 91 22.79 -27.45 -22.52
N SER A 92 23.57 -26.85 -21.64
CA SER A 92 25.01 -26.69 -21.82
C SER A 92 25.77 -27.73 -20.99
N ILE A 93 26.67 -28.46 -21.63
CA ILE A 93 27.50 -29.48 -20.97
C ILE A 93 28.97 -29.11 -21.11
N ILE A 94 29.70 -29.19 -19.99
CA ILE A 94 31.15 -29.13 -19.93
C ILE A 94 31.67 -30.49 -19.51
N ASN A 95 32.40 -31.16 -20.39
CA ASN A 95 32.94 -32.50 -20.13
C ASN A 95 34.11 -32.47 -19.13
N ASP A 96 34.94 -31.44 -19.19
CA ASP A 96 36.05 -31.20 -18.26
C ASP A 96 36.01 -29.76 -17.72
N ILE A 97 35.49 -29.61 -16.50
CA ILE A 97 35.36 -28.31 -15.83
C ILE A 97 36.73 -27.74 -15.43
N SER A 98 37.78 -28.56 -15.41
CA SER A 98 39.09 -28.19 -14.90
C SER A 98 39.92 -27.33 -15.87
N ASP A 99 39.53 -27.32 -17.16
CA ASP A 99 40.26 -26.62 -18.22
C ASP A 99 39.35 -25.89 -19.24
N ASP A 100 38.02 -25.95 -19.09
CA ASP A 100 37.11 -25.29 -20.03
C ASP A 100 37.10 -23.75 -19.86
N PRO A 101 37.38 -22.97 -20.92
CA PRO A 101 37.46 -21.52 -20.85
C PRO A 101 36.11 -20.83 -20.65
N ARG A 102 34.99 -21.55 -20.85
CA ARG A 102 33.63 -21.04 -20.61
C ARG A 102 33.21 -21.12 -19.14
N PHE A 103 34.06 -21.69 -18.28
CA PHE A 103 33.79 -21.87 -16.85
C PHE A 103 34.83 -21.15 -15.99
N TYR A 104 34.44 -20.04 -15.36
CA TYR A 104 35.38 -19.16 -14.65
C TYR A 104 35.89 -19.66 -13.29
N TYR A 105 35.50 -20.86 -12.86
CA TYR A 105 35.82 -21.36 -11.52
C TYR A 105 36.63 -22.66 -11.53
N ASN A 106 37.44 -22.90 -12.58
CA ASN A 106 38.14 -24.17 -12.79
C ASN A 106 38.97 -24.61 -11.57
N GLU A 107 39.75 -23.71 -10.97
CA GLU A 107 40.59 -24.03 -9.80
C GLU A 107 39.77 -24.42 -8.57
N SER A 108 38.61 -23.78 -8.36
CA SER A 108 37.71 -24.16 -7.27
C SER A 108 37.03 -25.49 -7.56
N ALA A 109 36.68 -25.78 -8.81
CA ALA A 109 36.11 -27.06 -9.23
C ALA A 109 37.10 -28.22 -9.10
N LYS A 110 38.38 -28.00 -9.42
CA LYS A 110 39.46 -28.98 -9.19
C LYS A 110 39.58 -29.36 -7.71
N ARG A 111 39.63 -28.36 -6.82
CA ARG A 111 39.73 -28.59 -5.36
C ARG A 111 38.52 -29.33 -4.81
N GLU A 112 37.34 -29.04 -5.35
CA GLU A 112 36.09 -29.70 -4.98
C GLU A 112 35.97 -31.10 -5.60
N GLY A 113 36.84 -31.47 -6.55
CA GLY A 113 36.82 -32.75 -7.25
C GLY A 113 35.62 -32.88 -8.19
N LEU A 114 35.32 -31.84 -8.97
CA LEU A 114 34.26 -31.85 -9.97
C LEU A 114 34.86 -32.11 -11.35
N SER A 115 34.24 -32.99 -12.14
CA SER A 115 34.73 -33.39 -13.45
C SER A 115 33.86 -32.86 -14.59
N THR A 116 32.58 -33.22 -14.65
CA THR A 116 31.64 -32.78 -15.69
C THR A 116 30.53 -31.91 -15.08
N MET A 117 30.13 -30.86 -15.79
CA MET A 117 29.00 -29.99 -15.42
C MET A 117 27.91 -30.01 -16.49
N LEU A 118 26.65 -30.06 -16.07
CA LEU A 118 25.49 -29.79 -16.90
C LEU A 118 24.75 -28.57 -16.35
N CYS A 119 24.40 -27.63 -17.22
CA CYS A 119 23.59 -26.46 -16.90
C CYS A 119 22.30 -26.49 -17.71
N ALA A 120 21.16 -26.34 -17.03
CA ALA A 120 19.84 -26.23 -17.64
C ALA A 120 19.09 -25.02 -17.08
N GLY A 121 18.22 -24.42 -17.89
CA GLY A 121 17.38 -23.29 -17.46
C GLY A 121 16.16 -23.73 -16.66
N LEU A 122 15.88 -23.04 -15.57
CA LEU A 122 14.59 -23.06 -14.89
C LEU A 122 13.66 -22.09 -15.64
N ARG A 123 12.71 -22.64 -16.40
CA ARG A 123 11.86 -21.85 -17.31
C ARG A 123 10.40 -22.22 -17.17
N ILE A 124 9.53 -21.21 -17.24
CA ILE A 124 8.07 -21.33 -17.30
C ILE A 124 7.62 -20.71 -18.61
N LYS A 125 7.26 -21.55 -19.59
CA LYS A 125 7.03 -21.12 -20.99
C LYS A 125 8.26 -20.36 -21.50
N ASP A 126 8.11 -19.07 -21.84
CA ASP A 126 9.18 -18.22 -22.35
C ASP A 126 9.93 -17.45 -21.25
N LYS A 127 9.44 -17.46 -20.01
CA LYS A 127 10.06 -16.75 -18.88
C LYS A 127 11.11 -17.64 -18.21
N ALA A 128 12.36 -17.21 -18.20
CA ALA A 128 13.41 -17.85 -17.43
C ALA A 128 13.47 -17.24 -16.03
N ILE A 129 13.53 -18.08 -14.99
CA ILE A 129 13.59 -17.64 -13.59
C ILE A 129 14.93 -17.96 -12.93
N GLY A 130 15.79 -18.74 -13.59
CA GLY A 130 17.06 -19.16 -13.05
C GLY A 130 17.71 -20.29 -13.82
N THR A 131 18.75 -20.87 -13.23
CA THR A 131 19.50 -22.00 -13.78
C THR A 131 19.71 -23.06 -12.71
N ILE A 132 19.78 -24.31 -13.17
CA ILE A 132 20.21 -25.43 -12.35
C ILE A 132 21.50 -26.01 -12.91
N HIS A 133 22.45 -26.29 -12.02
CA HIS A 133 23.72 -26.89 -12.36
C HIS A 133 23.86 -28.24 -11.68
N LEU A 134 24.35 -29.23 -12.42
CA LEU A 134 24.66 -30.57 -11.93
C LEU A 134 26.15 -30.83 -12.11
N TYR A 135 26.76 -31.50 -11.14
CA TYR A 135 28.19 -31.79 -11.14
C TYR A 135 28.45 -33.26 -10.90
N THR A 136 29.40 -33.85 -11.62
CA THR A 136 29.89 -35.22 -11.38
C THR A 136 31.27 -35.20 -10.74
N GLY A 137 31.64 -36.29 -10.06
CA GLY A 137 33.00 -36.49 -9.55
C GLY A 137 33.96 -37.11 -10.57
N GLU A 138 33.41 -37.84 -11.55
CA GLU A 138 34.13 -38.54 -12.60
C GLU A 138 33.62 -38.11 -13.99
N PRO A 139 34.43 -38.24 -15.05
CA PRO A 139 33.99 -37.93 -16.41
C PRO A 139 32.73 -38.70 -16.79
N ARG A 140 31.69 -37.98 -17.26
CA ARG A 140 30.42 -38.58 -17.64
C ARG A 140 29.87 -37.93 -18.90
N GLU A 141 29.48 -38.76 -19.86
CA GLU A 141 28.64 -38.33 -20.97
C GLU A 141 27.16 -38.47 -20.59
N PHE A 142 26.42 -37.37 -20.63
CA PHE A 142 24.97 -37.38 -20.38
C PHE A 142 24.24 -37.87 -21.63
N THR A 143 23.35 -38.86 -21.46
CA THR A 143 22.56 -39.37 -22.59
C THR A 143 21.42 -38.41 -22.95
N LYS A 144 20.85 -38.57 -24.16
CA LYS A 144 19.69 -37.78 -24.59
C LYS A 144 18.50 -37.91 -23.63
N ASP A 145 18.26 -39.11 -23.10
CA ASP A 145 17.19 -39.36 -22.13
C ASP A 145 17.44 -38.60 -20.81
N GLU A 146 18.68 -38.55 -20.34
CA GLU A 146 19.05 -37.81 -19.13
C GLU A 146 18.90 -36.29 -19.32
N ILE A 147 19.25 -35.79 -20.51
CA ILE A 147 19.06 -34.39 -20.90
C ILE A 147 17.55 -34.05 -20.95
N MET A 148 16.72 -34.90 -21.56
CA MET A 148 15.27 -34.70 -21.60
C MET A 148 14.64 -34.76 -20.20
N LEU A 149 15.13 -35.65 -19.34
CA LEU A 149 14.68 -35.77 -17.96
C LEU A 149 15.02 -34.51 -17.16
N ILE A 150 16.25 -34.01 -17.22
CA ILE A 150 16.60 -32.77 -16.48
C ILE A 150 15.84 -31.56 -17.02
N GLN A 151 15.56 -31.48 -18.32
CA GLN A 151 14.72 -30.40 -18.87
C GLN A 151 13.29 -30.46 -18.31
N SER A 152 12.72 -31.67 -18.21
CA SER A 152 11.39 -31.88 -17.65
C SER A 152 11.34 -31.57 -16.16
N ILE A 153 12.34 -32.02 -15.41
CA ILE A 153 12.51 -31.69 -13.99
C ILE A 153 12.70 -30.18 -13.81
N ALA A 154 13.57 -29.53 -14.59
CA ALA A 154 13.83 -28.10 -14.50
C ALA A 154 12.58 -27.27 -14.79
N SER A 155 11.73 -27.70 -15.73
CA SER A 155 10.45 -27.07 -16.02
C SER A 155 9.47 -27.18 -14.84
N GLN A 156 9.37 -28.36 -14.22
CA GLN A 156 8.52 -28.54 -13.03
C GLN A 156 9.05 -27.81 -11.80
N ALA A 157 10.36 -27.87 -11.58
CA ALA A 157 11.06 -27.13 -10.54
C ALA A 157 10.82 -25.62 -10.68
N ALA A 158 10.88 -25.10 -11.92
CA ALA A 158 10.62 -23.69 -12.17
C ALA A 158 9.21 -23.28 -11.73
N MET A 159 8.20 -24.09 -12.08
CA MET A 159 6.83 -23.83 -11.62
C MET A 159 6.70 -23.90 -10.09
N ALA A 160 7.37 -24.84 -9.41
CA ALA A 160 7.33 -24.98 -7.95
C ALA A 160 7.97 -23.78 -7.25
N ILE A 161 9.09 -23.30 -7.77
CA ILE A 161 9.81 -22.13 -7.27
C ILE A 161 8.95 -20.87 -7.43
N GLU A 162 8.34 -20.65 -8.59
CA GLU A 162 7.48 -19.47 -8.82
C GLU A 162 6.24 -19.52 -7.93
N ASN A 163 5.61 -20.70 -7.77
CA ASN A 163 4.48 -20.87 -6.86
C ASN A 163 4.87 -20.55 -5.41
N ALA A 164 6.02 -21.02 -4.94
CA ALA A 164 6.51 -20.72 -3.59
C ALA A 164 6.81 -19.22 -3.40
N LYS A 165 7.45 -18.57 -4.39
CA LYS A 165 7.70 -17.12 -4.39
C LYS A 165 6.38 -16.33 -4.30
N LEU A 166 5.38 -16.69 -5.12
CA LEU A 166 4.07 -16.05 -5.11
C LEU A 166 3.31 -16.28 -3.80
N TYR A 167 3.41 -17.48 -3.23
CA TYR A 167 2.80 -17.80 -1.95
C TYR A 167 3.38 -16.97 -0.81
N GLU A 168 4.72 -16.89 -0.69
CA GLU A 168 5.38 -16.04 0.32
C GLU A 168 5.02 -14.58 0.15
N GLN A 169 5.01 -14.05 -1.08
CA GLN A 169 4.57 -12.69 -1.37
C GLN A 169 3.12 -12.44 -0.94
N SER A 170 2.22 -13.41 -1.17
CA SER A 170 0.83 -13.30 -0.74
C SER A 170 0.70 -13.29 0.78
N ILE A 171 1.46 -14.12 1.50
CA ILE A 171 1.45 -14.16 2.96
C ILE A 171 1.96 -12.84 3.53
N GLU A 172 3.06 -12.31 2.98
CA GLU A 172 3.63 -11.04 3.42
C GLU A 172 2.69 -9.87 3.13
N LYS A 173 2.05 -9.86 1.96
CA LYS A 173 1.02 -8.86 1.63
C LYS A 173 -0.14 -8.91 2.62
N GLN A 174 -0.66 -10.11 2.93
CA GLN A 174 -1.73 -10.27 3.92
C GLN A 174 -1.31 -9.81 5.32
N ARG A 175 -0.05 -10.06 5.71
CA ARG A 175 0.51 -9.58 6.99
C ARG A 175 0.49 -8.05 7.04
N ILE A 176 0.99 -7.39 5.99
CA ILE A 176 1.02 -5.92 5.89
C ILE A 176 -0.40 -5.35 5.88
N GLU A 177 -1.32 -5.92 5.10
CA GLU A 177 -2.73 -5.47 5.06
C GLU A 177 -3.40 -5.58 6.43
N ARG A 178 -3.11 -6.64 7.19
CA ARG A 178 -3.61 -6.80 8.56
C ARG A 178 -3.04 -5.75 9.51
N GLU A 179 -1.74 -5.47 9.43
CA GLU A 179 -1.10 -4.43 10.24
C GLU A 179 -1.67 -3.05 9.94
N LEU A 180 -1.91 -2.74 8.66
CA LEU A 180 -2.56 -1.50 8.24
C LEU A 180 -4.01 -1.40 8.72
N SER A 181 -4.77 -2.51 8.69
CA SER A 181 -6.14 -2.53 9.23
C SER A 181 -6.17 -2.20 10.72
N ILE A 182 -5.26 -2.78 11.51
CA ILE A 182 -5.15 -2.50 12.94
C ILE A 182 -4.76 -1.04 13.19
N ALA A 183 -3.81 -0.51 12.41
CA ALA A 183 -3.45 0.91 12.49
C ALA A 183 -4.64 1.82 12.14
N GLY A 184 -5.43 1.45 11.15
CA GLY A 184 -6.69 2.09 10.76
C GLY A 184 -7.72 2.13 11.88
N GLU A 185 -7.93 1.00 12.55
CA GLU A 185 -8.81 0.93 13.72
C GLU A 185 -8.36 1.90 14.81
N VAL A 186 -7.07 1.90 15.16
CA VAL A 186 -6.51 2.84 16.15
C VAL A 186 -6.66 4.30 15.71
N GLN A 187 -6.44 4.61 14.43
CA GLN A 187 -6.62 5.95 13.90
C GLN A 187 -8.09 6.39 13.99
N SER A 188 -9.02 5.49 13.68
CA SER A 188 -10.46 5.78 13.72
C SER A 188 -10.96 6.08 15.14
N GLU A 189 -10.29 5.56 16.17
CA GLU A 189 -10.57 5.88 17.58
C GLU A 189 -10.24 7.33 17.95
N LEU A 190 -9.43 8.03 17.14
CA LEU A 190 -9.16 9.45 17.32
C LEU A 190 -10.36 10.32 16.92
N LEU A 191 -11.22 9.82 16.04
CA LEU A 191 -12.36 10.55 15.50
C LEU A 191 -13.60 10.41 16.41
N PRO A 192 -14.51 11.39 16.45
CA PRO A 192 -15.74 11.31 17.25
C PRO A 192 -16.63 10.13 16.84
N LYS A 193 -16.97 9.27 17.81
CA LYS A 193 -17.93 8.17 17.60
C LYS A 193 -19.39 8.60 17.67
N VAL A 194 -19.64 9.72 18.35
CA VAL A 194 -20.98 10.25 18.59
C VAL A 194 -20.95 11.74 18.29
N ASN A 195 -21.99 12.24 17.63
CA ASN A 195 -22.15 13.67 17.45
C ASN A 195 -22.43 14.32 18.82
N PRO A 196 -21.85 15.49 19.10
CA PRO A 196 -22.08 16.19 20.36
C PRO A 196 -23.54 16.60 20.49
N ASN A 197 -24.06 16.55 21.71
CA ASN A 197 -25.36 17.12 22.02
C ASN A 197 -25.17 18.53 22.58
N ILE A 198 -25.27 19.53 21.71
CA ILE A 198 -25.19 20.94 22.07
C ILE A 198 -26.60 21.56 21.95
N ASP A 199 -26.96 22.40 22.92
CA ASP A 199 -28.24 23.10 22.86
C ASP A 199 -28.34 23.93 21.57
N ARG A 200 -29.55 24.06 21.03
CA ARG A 200 -29.87 24.82 19.80
C ARG A 200 -29.24 24.34 18.49
N PHE A 201 -28.47 23.25 18.47
CA PHE A 201 -28.01 22.66 17.22
C PHE A 201 -28.37 21.18 17.09
N GLU A 202 -28.60 20.75 15.86
CA GLU A 202 -28.65 19.34 15.46
C GLU A 202 -27.44 19.06 14.58
N ILE A 203 -26.65 18.05 14.91
CA ILE A 203 -25.41 17.73 14.20
C ILE A 203 -25.47 16.29 13.73
N LYS A 204 -25.15 16.07 12.45
CA LYS A 204 -24.91 14.75 11.91
C LYS A 204 -23.64 14.76 11.07
N THR A 205 -22.87 13.69 11.18
CA THR A 205 -21.67 13.44 10.39
C THR A 205 -21.77 12.13 9.63
N LYS A 206 -21.20 12.10 8.43
CA LYS A 206 -20.91 10.91 7.64
C LYS A 206 -19.43 10.91 7.30
N PHE A 207 -18.74 9.84 7.68
CA PHE A 207 -17.34 9.62 7.37
C PHE A 207 -17.18 8.26 6.69
N LEU A 208 -16.49 8.24 5.56
CA LEU A 208 -16.25 7.06 4.75
C LEU A 208 -14.79 7.08 4.27
N PRO A 209 -13.90 6.34 4.94
CA PRO A 209 -12.52 6.25 4.49
C PRO A 209 -12.44 5.45 3.18
N TYR A 210 -11.53 5.86 2.30
CA TYR A 210 -11.21 5.18 1.04
C TYR A 210 -10.31 3.96 1.25
N GLY A 211 -9.33 4.08 2.16
CA GLY A 211 -8.36 3.03 2.46
C GLY A 211 -8.47 2.50 3.89
N GLN A 212 -7.49 1.68 4.32
CA GLN A 212 -7.36 1.28 5.73
C GLN A 212 -7.01 2.47 6.64
N LEU A 213 -6.33 3.47 6.09
CA LEU A 213 -5.93 4.70 6.77
C LEU A 213 -6.48 5.89 6.00
N SER A 214 -6.83 6.95 6.74
CA SER A 214 -7.46 8.15 6.19
C SER A 214 -6.61 9.39 6.40
N GLY A 215 -6.60 10.27 5.39
CA GLY A 215 -6.03 11.63 5.49
C GLY A 215 -7.05 12.65 6.03
N ASP A 216 -8.34 12.37 5.86
CA ASP A 216 -9.43 13.18 6.39
C ASP A 216 -9.45 13.20 7.93
N LEU A 217 -9.75 14.37 8.48
CA LEU A 217 -9.92 14.62 9.91
C LEU A 217 -11.25 15.36 10.12
N TYR A 218 -11.99 14.96 11.14
CA TYR A 218 -13.00 15.81 11.75
C TYR A 218 -13.03 15.63 13.26
N ASP A 219 -13.45 16.67 13.96
CA ASP A 219 -13.57 16.62 15.42
C ASP A 219 -14.61 17.62 15.94
N PHE A 220 -15.16 17.30 17.11
CA PHE A 220 -16.01 18.15 17.89
C PHE A 220 -15.39 18.29 19.28
N ILE A 221 -14.80 19.45 19.56
CA ILE A 221 -14.01 19.69 20.77
C ILE A 221 -14.86 20.49 21.74
N GLU A 222 -15.29 19.90 22.85
CA GLU A 222 -15.95 20.64 23.93
C GLU A 222 -14.96 21.65 24.55
N LEU A 223 -15.27 22.94 24.46
CA LEU A 223 -14.41 24.01 24.98
C LEU A 223 -14.91 24.48 26.34
N ASP A 224 -16.23 24.67 26.46
CA ASP A 224 -16.97 24.90 27.69
C ASP A 224 -18.46 24.53 27.49
N ASP A 225 -19.32 24.84 28.47
CA ASP A 225 -20.77 24.54 28.46
C ASP A 225 -21.53 25.12 27.24
N LYS A 226 -20.98 26.13 26.57
CA LYS A 226 -21.65 26.90 25.51
C LYS A 226 -20.90 26.88 24.18
N ASN A 227 -19.61 26.55 24.19
CA ASN A 227 -18.72 26.64 23.04
C ASN A 227 -18.22 25.25 22.64
N ILE A 228 -18.36 24.95 21.35
CA ILE A 228 -17.80 23.74 20.74
C ILE A 228 -16.91 24.09 19.55
N GLY A 229 -15.71 23.53 19.55
CA GLY A 229 -14.79 23.57 18.44
C GLY A 229 -15.24 22.61 17.34
N LEU A 230 -15.32 23.09 16.11
CA LEU A 230 -15.62 22.33 14.90
C LEU A 230 -14.35 22.20 14.08
N VAL A 231 -13.91 20.98 13.81
CA VAL A 231 -12.74 20.72 12.96
C VAL A 231 -13.19 19.90 11.75
N ILE A 232 -12.75 20.32 10.56
CA ILE A 232 -12.65 19.45 9.39
C ILE A 232 -11.33 19.74 8.69
N ALA A 233 -10.61 18.72 8.28
CA ALA A 233 -9.32 18.88 7.63
C ALA A 233 -9.06 17.73 6.65
N ASP A 234 -8.19 17.95 5.70
CA ASP A 234 -7.69 16.94 4.77
C ASP A 234 -6.18 17.13 4.57
N VAL A 235 -5.45 16.02 4.65
CA VAL A 235 -4.01 15.96 4.54
C VAL A 235 -3.61 15.57 3.13
N SER A 236 -2.71 16.37 2.53
CA SER A 236 -2.19 16.09 1.19
C SER A 236 -1.54 14.70 1.10
N GLY A 237 -1.89 13.94 0.06
CA GLY A 237 -1.33 12.61 -0.20
C GLY A 237 -2.19 11.46 0.34
N LYS A 238 -1.68 10.23 0.33
CA LYS A 238 -2.43 9.02 0.74
C LYS A 238 -1.54 8.03 1.48
N GLY A 239 -2.18 7.16 2.26
CA GLY A 239 -1.53 6.05 2.96
C GLY A 239 -0.92 6.45 4.29
N ILE A 240 0.16 5.76 4.68
CA ILE A 240 0.76 5.90 6.02
C ILE A 240 1.23 7.34 6.33
N PRO A 241 1.92 8.07 5.43
CA PRO A 241 2.41 9.41 5.75
C PRO A 241 1.27 10.40 6.04
N SER A 242 0.22 10.42 5.21
CA SER A 242 -0.93 11.32 5.42
C SER A 242 -1.69 10.98 6.69
N ALA A 243 -1.81 9.69 7.03
CA ALA A 243 -2.46 9.22 8.24
C ALA A 243 -1.73 9.64 9.54
N ILE A 244 -0.40 9.59 9.55
CA ILE A 244 0.42 10.05 10.68
C ILE A 244 0.29 11.57 10.84
N LEU A 245 0.34 12.30 9.72
CA LEU A 245 0.18 13.76 9.75
C LEU A 245 -1.24 14.17 10.15
N MET A 246 -2.26 13.41 9.78
CA MET A 246 -3.64 13.57 10.24
C MET A 246 -3.71 13.45 11.77
N ALA A 247 -3.18 12.35 12.34
CA ALA A 247 -3.18 12.14 13.79
C ALA A 247 -2.38 13.22 14.54
N THR A 248 -1.27 13.66 13.95
CA THR A 248 -0.45 14.74 14.51
C THR A 248 -1.19 16.07 14.50
N THR A 249 -1.90 16.37 13.40
CA THR A 249 -2.73 17.57 13.28
C THR A 249 -3.87 17.56 14.29
N HIS A 250 -4.55 16.43 14.44
CA HIS A 250 -5.60 16.23 15.44
C HIS A 250 -5.11 16.53 16.87
N ALA A 251 -4.01 15.90 17.27
CA ALA A 251 -3.41 16.11 18.58
C ALA A 251 -2.97 17.58 18.79
N THR A 252 -2.41 18.19 17.76
CA THR A 252 -1.94 19.59 17.82
C THR A 252 -3.10 20.58 17.96
N ILE A 253 -4.20 20.37 17.21
CA ILE A 253 -5.40 21.20 17.36
C ILE A 253 -5.91 21.08 18.80
N ARG A 254 -6.16 19.86 19.30
CA ARG A 254 -6.66 19.66 20.67
C ARG A 254 -5.76 20.25 21.75
N ALA A 255 -4.44 20.12 21.62
CA ALA A 255 -3.50 20.68 22.58
C ALA A 255 -3.52 22.21 22.62
N ASN A 256 -3.78 22.86 21.48
CA ASN A 256 -3.87 24.32 21.39
C ASN A 256 -5.26 24.85 21.76
N THR A 257 -6.33 24.05 21.66
CA THR A 257 -7.66 24.47 22.13
C THR A 257 -7.76 24.55 23.65
N SER A 258 -7.14 23.61 24.38
CA SER A 258 -7.18 23.60 25.86
C SER A 258 -6.46 24.77 26.54
N ASN A 259 -5.63 25.51 25.80
CA ASN A 259 -4.84 26.63 26.32
C ASN A 259 -5.31 28.00 25.79
N ASN A 260 -6.54 28.08 25.25
CA ASN A 260 -7.01 29.26 24.52
C ASN A 260 -8.27 29.90 25.13
N ASP A 261 -8.06 30.78 26.11
CA ASP A 261 -9.15 31.45 26.86
C ASP A 261 -10.03 32.39 26.01
N ASP A 262 -9.54 32.86 24.86
CA ASP A 262 -10.29 33.78 23.98
C ASP A 262 -10.99 33.11 22.79
N PHE A 263 -10.86 31.78 22.69
CA PHE A 263 -11.37 30.96 21.60
C PHE A 263 -11.00 31.51 20.20
N SER A 264 -9.84 32.15 20.04
CA SER A 264 -9.39 32.64 18.73
C SER A 264 -9.02 31.48 17.81
N THR A 265 -9.73 31.38 16.69
CA THR A 265 -9.53 30.33 15.69
C THR A 265 -8.26 30.58 14.88
N SER A 266 -7.94 31.83 14.58
CA SER A 266 -6.72 32.21 13.86
C SER A 266 -5.44 31.88 14.63
N LYS A 267 -5.43 32.09 15.96
CA LYS A 267 -4.28 31.73 16.82
C LYS A 267 -4.03 30.22 16.83
N ILE A 268 -5.09 29.42 16.94
CA ILE A 268 -4.99 27.95 16.94
C ILE A 268 -4.44 27.45 15.61
N ILE A 269 -5.02 27.89 14.50
CA ILE A 269 -4.54 27.51 13.16
C ILE A 269 -3.09 27.97 12.93
N SER A 270 -2.70 29.16 13.40
CA SER A 270 -1.33 29.65 13.29
C SER A 270 -0.33 28.81 14.12
N ALA A 271 -0.76 28.29 15.28
CA ALA A 271 0.05 27.39 16.09
C ALA A 271 0.20 26.00 15.42
N VAL A 272 -0.90 25.46 14.90
CA VAL A 272 -0.92 24.19 14.14
C VAL A 272 -0.03 24.29 12.90
N ASN A 273 -0.14 25.37 12.13
CA ASN A 273 0.70 25.61 10.95
C ASN A 273 2.19 25.63 11.28
N ARG A 274 2.60 26.34 12.35
CA ARG A 274 4.00 26.36 12.79
C ARG A 274 4.51 24.97 13.15
N TYR A 275 3.69 24.18 13.84
CA TYR A 275 4.04 22.80 14.20
C TYR A 275 4.19 21.91 12.97
N ILE A 276 3.23 21.93 12.04
CA ILE A 276 3.31 21.15 10.80
C ILE A 276 4.56 21.53 10.00
N CYS A 277 4.85 22.84 9.82
CA CYS A 277 6.06 23.28 9.12
C CYS A 277 7.37 22.82 9.78
N GLU A 278 7.40 22.57 11.09
CA GLU A 278 8.60 22.11 11.80
C GLU A 278 8.84 20.61 11.66
N TYR A 279 7.79 19.81 11.53
CA TYR A 279 7.85 18.35 11.64
C TYR A 279 7.40 17.59 10.37
N SER A 280 6.97 18.29 9.33
CA SER A 280 6.53 17.71 8.05
C SER A 280 7.54 17.95 6.93
N ARG A 281 7.47 17.14 5.87
CA ARG A 281 8.27 17.36 4.65
C ARG A 281 7.75 18.60 3.92
N THR A 282 8.61 19.25 3.13
CA THR A 282 8.24 20.47 2.38
C THR A 282 7.11 20.29 1.35
N THR A 283 6.73 19.05 1.03
CA THR A 283 5.64 18.72 0.09
C THR A 283 4.34 18.35 0.79
N GLU A 284 4.34 18.25 2.12
CA GLU A 284 3.18 17.84 2.91
C GLU A 284 2.49 19.08 3.48
N PHE A 285 1.17 19.18 3.30
CA PHE A 285 0.36 20.24 3.85
C PHE A 285 -1.00 19.70 4.27
N VAL A 286 -1.71 20.47 5.08
CA VAL A 286 -3.05 20.14 5.58
C VAL A 286 -3.98 21.29 5.27
N THR A 287 -5.04 21.00 4.54
CA THR A 287 -6.15 21.94 4.43
C THR A 287 -7.02 21.78 5.67
N ALA A 288 -7.37 22.86 6.36
CA ALA A 288 -8.17 22.76 7.58
C ALA A 288 -9.18 23.89 7.71
N PHE A 289 -10.35 23.58 8.24
CA PHE A 289 -11.30 24.55 8.74
C PHE A 289 -11.46 24.33 10.23
N TYR A 290 -11.27 25.39 11.01
CA TYR A 290 -11.54 25.38 12.44
C TYR A 290 -12.54 26.48 12.80
N GLY A 291 -13.62 26.09 13.45
CA GLY A 291 -14.67 26.99 13.93
C GLY A 291 -14.95 26.82 15.42
N VAL A 292 -15.50 27.84 16.04
CA VAL A 292 -16.04 27.82 17.40
C VAL A 292 -17.50 28.23 17.31
N LEU A 293 -18.38 27.30 17.65
CA LEU A 293 -19.83 27.46 17.62
C LEU A 293 -20.33 27.71 19.04
N ASN A 294 -21.03 28.83 19.24
CA ASN A 294 -21.58 29.21 20.54
C ASN A 294 -23.11 29.05 20.57
N SER A 295 -23.62 28.28 21.53
CA SER A 295 -25.05 27.97 21.67
C SER A 295 -25.88 29.07 22.33
N GLU A 296 -25.26 30.03 23.02
CA GLU A 296 -25.97 31.11 23.70
C GLU A 296 -26.28 32.28 22.77
N ASN A 297 -25.27 32.74 22.02
CA ASN A 297 -25.39 33.88 21.12
C ASN A 297 -25.53 33.50 19.64
N LEU A 298 -25.49 32.20 19.31
CA LEU A 298 -25.58 31.67 17.94
C LEU A 298 -24.52 32.24 16.99
N ILE A 299 -23.31 32.52 17.49
CA ILE A 299 -22.19 32.97 16.67
C ILE A 299 -21.30 31.79 16.28
N LEU A 300 -20.93 31.72 15.00
CA LEU A 300 -19.83 30.90 14.51
C LEU A 300 -18.63 31.81 14.24
N LYS A 301 -17.57 31.65 15.04
CA LYS A 301 -16.24 32.21 14.76
C LYS A 301 -15.43 31.17 13.98
N TYR A 302 -14.72 31.53 12.93
CA TYR A 302 -13.98 30.54 12.14
C TYR A 302 -12.72 31.08 11.47
N THR A 303 -11.85 30.14 11.09
CA THR A 303 -10.68 30.33 10.24
C THR A 303 -10.57 29.15 9.27
N ASN A 304 -10.47 29.46 7.97
CA ASN A 304 -10.24 28.49 6.90
C ASN A 304 -8.78 28.53 6.42
N ALA A 305 -8.00 27.51 6.75
CA ALA A 305 -6.64 27.28 6.25
C ALA A 305 -6.65 26.48 4.94
N GLY A 306 -7.19 27.08 3.88
CA GLY A 306 -7.16 26.52 2.52
C GLY A 306 -8.00 25.26 2.31
N HIS A 307 -8.91 24.94 3.23
CA HIS A 307 -9.89 23.87 3.07
C HIS A 307 -11.02 24.29 2.15
N ASN A 308 -11.71 23.30 1.57
CA ASN A 308 -12.93 23.55 0.82
C ASN A 308 -13.91 24.34 1.69
N PRO A 309 -14.32 25.56 1.28
CA PRO A 309 -15.12 26.41 2.14
C PRO A 309 -16.43 25.75 2.53
N PRO A 310 -16.72 25.60 3.84
CA PRO A 310 -18.04 25.25 4.29
C PRO A 310 -19.10 26.22 3.78
N VAL A 311 -20.34 25.75 3.69
CA VAL A 311 -21.46 26.54 3.16
C VAL A 311 -22.52 26.69 4.23
N ILE A 312 -22.91 27.93 4.53
CA ILE A 312 -24.12 28.23 5.29
C ILE A 312 -25.26 28.42 4.30
N PHE A 313 -26.34 27.66 4.47
CA PHE A 313 -27.59 27.86 3.76
C PHE A 313 -28.55 28.62 4.67
N ARG A 314 -29.02 29.77 4.20
CA ARG A 314 -30.05 30.59 4.84
C ARG A 314 -31.17 30.84 3.85
N GLU A 315 -32.38 30.41 4.21
CA GLU A 315 -33.56 30.46 3.33
C GLU A 315 -33.30 29.82 1.94
N GLY A 316 -32.43 28.81 1.88
CA GLY A 316 -32.01 28.14 0.64
C GLY A 316 -30.93 28.88 -0.17
N VAL A 317 -30.40 30.00 0.30
CA VAL A 317 -29.25 30.70 -0.31
C VAL A 317 -27.96 30.29 0.40
N GLY A 318 -26.94 29.88 -0.36
CA GLY A 318 -25.65 29.43 0.18
C GLY A 318 -24.61 30.55 0.25
N PHE A 319 -23.89 30.64 1.37
CA PHE A 319 -22.79 31.56 1.65
C PHE A 319 -21.54 30.77 2.04
N PHE A 320 -20.40 31.08 1.44
CA PHE A 320 -19.15 30.36 1.68
C PHE A 320 -18.37 30.96 2.86
N LEU A 321 -17.77 30.08 3.67
CA LEU A 321 -16.92 30.44 4.79
C LEU A 321 -15.43 30.39 4.37
N GLU A 322 -14.97 31.49 3.77
CA GLU A 322 -13.66 31.58 3.10
C GLU A 322 -12.59 32.29 3.93
N ALA A 323 -12.96 33.03 4.99
CA ALA A 323 -12.00 33.82 5.75
C ALA A 323 -10.92 32.95 6.40
N GLY A 324 -9.65 33.24 6.07
CA GLY A 324 -8.50 32.55 6.64
C GLY A 324 -7.22 32.78 5.85
N GLY A 325 -6.64 31.71 5.29
CA GLY A 325 -5.34 31.74 4.62
C GLY A 325 -5.04 30.48 3.81
N ILE A 326 -3.77 30.29 3.45
CA ILE A 326 -3.29 29.12 2.69
C ILE A 326 -3.29 27.84 3.55
N PRO A 327 -3.21 26.64 2.94
CA PRO A 327 -3.07 25.40 3.70
C PRO A 327 -1.93 25.42 4.72
N ALA A 328 -2.17 24.80 5.87
CA ALA A 328 -1.19 24.70 6.94
C ALA A 328 -0.04 23.77 6.53
N GLY A 329 1.19 24.09 6.92
CA GLY A 329 2.41 23.36 6.55
C GLY A 329 3.21 23.98 5.41
N ILE A 330 2.67 24.98 4.69
CA ILE A 330 3.35 25.58 3.54
C ILE A 330 4.32 26.71 3.96
N ILE A 331 3.85 27.71 4.72
CA ILE A 331 4.67 28.85 5.15
C ILE A 331 4.52 29.02 6.66
N LYS A 332 5.62 28.82 7.40
CA LYS A 332 5.66 28.76 8.87
C LYS A 332 4.98 29.95 9.57
N ASP A 333 5.26 31.17 9.14
CA ASP A 333 4.82 32.39 9.81
C ASP A 333 3.57 33.04 9.17
N THR A 334 2.73 32.22 8.51
CA THR A 334 1.46 32.67 7.92
C THR A 334 0.55 33.28 8.97
N GLN A 335 0.01 34.46 8.69
CA GLN A 335 -1.06 35.08 9.47
C GLN A 335 -2.41 34.68 8.88
N TYR A 336 -3.25 34.04 9.67
CA TYR A 336 -4.57 33.60 9.26
C TYR A 336 -5.64 34.62 9.66
N ALA A 337 -6.58 34.90 8.76
CA ALA A 337 -7.74 35.70 9.09
C ALA A 337 -8.76 34.90 9.93
N GLU A 338 -9.56 35.63 10.70
CA GLU A 338 -10.68 35.11 11.49
C GLU A 338 -11.91 35.95 11.18
N GLU A 339 -13.05 35.29 11.02
CA GLU A 339 -14.35 35.96 10.83
C GLU A 339 -15.38 35.39 11.81
N GLN A 340 -16.41 36.18 12.08
CA GLN A 340 -17.56 35.78 12.90
C GLN A 340 -18.83 36.03 12.11
N ILE A 341 -19.75 35.07 12.16
CA ILE A 341 -21.07 35.18 11.57
C ILE A 341 -22.15 34.83 12.58
N GLU A 342 -23.21 35.64 12.60
CA GLU A 342 -24.42 35.36 13.37
C GLU A 342 -25.29 34.35 12.60
N LEU A 343 -25.64 33.26 13.28
CA LEU A 343 -26.50 32.21 12.76
C LEU A 343 -27.95 32.48 13.15
N LEU A 344 -28.85 32.21 12.21
CA LEU A 344 -30.29 32.34 12.41
C LEU A 344 -30.93 30.96 12.59
N PRO A 345 -32.10 30.88 13.25
CA PRO A 345 -32.90 29.66 13.27
C PRO A 345 -33.11 29.10 11.86
N ASP A 346 -33.12 27.77 11.73
CA ASP A 346 -33.17 27.02 10.47
C ASP A 346 -31.95 27.13 9.54
N ASP A 347 -30.90 27.92 9.86
CA ASP A 347 -29.67 27.90 9.07
C ASP A 347 -29.06 26.48 9.05
N ILE A 348 -28.53 26.08 7.90
CA ILE A 348 -27.81 24.80 7.73
C ILE A 348 -26.35 25.10 7.41
N ILE A 349 -25.43 24.52 8.17
CA ILE A 349 -23.99 24.57 7.90
C ILE A 349 -23.57 23.22 7.33
N LEU A 350 -22.97 23.24 6.15
CA LEU A 350 -22.43 22.06 5.47
C LEU A 350 -20.91 22.17 5.42
N LEU A 351 -20.22 21.24 6.07
CA LEU A 351 -18.78 21.04 5.95
C LEU A 351 -18.52 19.75 5.17
N TYR A 352 -17.50 19.73 4.33
CA TYR A 352 -17.21 18.59 3.45
C TYR A 352 -15.75 18.58 3.01
N THR A 353 -15.19 17.39 2.83
CA THR A 353 -13.88 17.18 2.20
C THR A 353 -14.02 17.04 0.68
N ASP A 354 -12.91 17.11 -0.05
CA ASP A 354 -12.90 17.06 -1.50
C ASP A 354 -13.44 15.74 -2.06
N GLY A 355 -13.24 14.60 -1.40
CA GLY A 355 -13.78 13.33 -1.85
C GLY A 355 -15.30 13.32 -2.02
N ALA A 356 -16.04 14.17 -1.29
CA ALA A 356 -17.48 14.32 -1.48
C ALA A 356 -17.86 14.97 -2.83
N ILE A 357 -17.02 15.88 -3.34
CA ILE A 357 -17.26 16.65 -4.57
C ILE A 357 -16.44 16.12 -5.76
N GLU A 358 -15.30 15.49 -5.52
CA GLU A 358 -14.40 14.96 -6.54
C GLU A 358 -14.66 13.48 -6.85
N ALA A 359 -15.64 12.86 -6.19
CA ALA A 359 -16.10 11.51 -6.54
C ALA A 359 -16.39 11.39 -8.04
N VAL A 360 -15.76 10.41 -8.69
CA VAL A 360 -15.76 10.24 -10.14
C VAL A 360 -16.61 9.06 -10.57
N ASN A 361 -17.50 9.25 -11.55
CA ASN A 361 -18.29 8.17 -12.15
C ASN A 361 -17.54 7.43 -13.28
N SER A 362 -18.17 6.39 -13.83
CA SER A 362 -17.63 5.60 -14.97
C SER A 362 -17.33 6.42 -16.23
N LYS A 363 -17.92 7.61 -16.38
CA LYS A 363 -17.69 8.55 -17.48
C LYS A 363 -16.59 9.58 -17.18
N LYS A 364 -15.88 9.46 -16.06
CA LYS A 364 -14.87 10.41 -15.57
C LYS A 364 -15.42 11.80 -15.24
N GLU A 365 -16.71 11.90 -14.91
CA GLU A 365 -17.32 13.15 -14.44
C GLU A 365 -17.28 13.19 -12.91
N MET A 366 -16.96 14.36 -12.35
CA MET A 366 -17.02 14.61 -10.91
C MET A 366 -18.46 14.87 -10.44
N PHE A 367 -18.77 14.47 -9.20
CA PHE A 367 -20.06 14.74 -8.57
C PHE A 367 -20.32 16.25 -8.42
N GLY A 368 -19.31 16.98 -7.98
CA GLY A 368 -19.25 18.43 -7.94
C GLY A 368 -20.14 19.08 -6.88
N LEU A 369 -19.63 20.17 -6.31
CA LEU A 369 -20.29 20.96 -5.28
C LEU A 369 -21.70 21.42 -5.68
N ARG A 370 -21.91 21.76 -6.96
CA ARG A 370 -23.21 22.22 -7.47
C ARG A 370 -24.35 21.21 -7.19
N ARG A 371 -24.07 19.90 -7.29
CA ARG A 371 -25.10 18.86 -7.03
C ARG A 371 -25.43 18.81 -5.54
N ILE A 372 -24.42 18.88 -4.67
CA ILE A 372 -24.62 18.94 -3.22
C ILE A 372 -25.46 20.17 -2.84
N MET A 373 -25.09 21.35 -3.33
CA MET A 373 -25.84 22.58 -3.06
C MET A 373 -27.31 22.47 -3.49
N GLN A 374 -27.58 21.95 -4.70
CA GLN A 374 -28.96 21.74 -5.17
C GLN A 374 -29.76 20.77 -4.31
N ILE A 375 -29.10 19.73 -3.76
CA ILE A 375 -29.73 18.77 -2.84
C ILE A 375 -30.13 19.47 -1.54
N VAL A 376 -29.21 20.23 -0.93
CA VAL A 376 -29.48 20.94 0.32
C VAL A 376 -30.58 21.99 0.12
N GLN A 377 -30.53 22.76 -0.97
CA GLN A 377 -31.56 23.76 -1.29
C GLN A 377 -32.96 23.16 -1.44
N LYS A 378 -33.09 22.05 -2.16
CA LYS A 378 -34.39 21.36 -2.35
C LYS A 378 -34.93 20.76 -1.06
N ASN A 379 -34.04 20.44 -0.12
CA ASN A 379 -34.38 19.74 1.12
C ASN A 379 -34.10 20.61 2.35
N TYR A 380 -34.09 21.94 2.23
CA TYR A 380 -33.73 22.89 3.29
C TYR A 380 -34.48 22.69 4.62
N LYS A 381 -35.70 22.17 4.56
CA LYS A 381 -36.53 21.89 5.75
C LYS A 381 -36.25 20.53 6.41
N ALA A 382 -35.45 19.68 5.79
CA ALA A 382 -35.10 18.38 6.36
C ALA A 382 -34.14 18.56 7.55
N ASN A 383 -34.15 17.58 8.44
CA ASN A 383 -33.17 17.51 9.52
C ASN A 383 -31.80 17.03 8.99
N PRO A 384 -30.71 17.23 9.76
CA PRO A 384 -29.35 16.87 9.32
C PRO A 384 -29.19 15.40 8.90
N GLU A 385 -29.83 14.48 9.61
CA GLU A 385 -29.76 13.04 9.30
C GLU A 385 -30.33 12.73 7.92
N LYS A 386 -31.55 13.20 7.64
CA LYS A 386 -32.18 13.02 6.34
C LYS A 386 -31.42 13.72 5.22
N LEU A 387 -30.83 14.88 5.48
CA LEU A 387 -29.99 15.58 4.49
C LEU A 387 -28.77 14.76 4.10
N ILE A 388 -28.03 14.24 5.09
CA ILE A 388 -26.87 13.38 4.86
C ILE A 388 -27.27 12.13 4.09
N ASP A 389 -28.37 11.46 4.46
CA ASP A 389 -28.83 10.26 3.77
C ASP A 389 -29.17 10.54 2.30
N ILE A 390 -29.80 11.68 2.00
CA ILE A 390 -30.12 12.07 0.62
C ILE A 390 -28.84 12.40 -0.16
N ILE A 391 -27.90 13.15 0.41
CA ILE A 391 -26.62 13.48 -0.24
C ILE A 391 -25.87 12.19 -0.56
N TYR A 392 -25.76 11.29 0.42
CA TYR A 392 -25.03 10.04 0.28
C TYR A 392 -25.68 9.09 -0.72
N SER A 393 -27.01 8.92 -0.67
CA SER A 393 -27.73 8.12 -1.67
C SER A 393 -27.51 8.65 -3.09
N LYS A 394 -27.52 9.98 -3.28
CA LYS A 394 -27.27 10.58 -4.59
C LYS A 394 -25.83 10.44 -5.06
N LEU A 395 -24.88 10.43 -4.13
CA LEU A 395 -23.48 10.15 -4.42
C LEU A 395 -23.30 8.70 -4.89
N LEU A 396 -23.89 7.73 -4.19
CA LEU A 396 -23.85 6.32 -4.60
C LEU A 396 -24.53 6.07 -5.95
N ASP A 397 -25.71 6.67 -6.17
CA ASP A 397 -26.41 6.62 -7.46
C ASP A 397 -25.52 7.17 -8.60
N PHE A 398 -24.73 8.20 -8.32
CA PHE A 398 -23.85 8.83 -9.31
C PHE A 398 -22.61 8.00 -9.62
N LEU A 399 -22.04 7.33 -8.60
CA LEU A 399 -20.86 6.47 -8.77
C LEU A 399 -21.17 5.27 -9.68
N ASP A 400 -22.41 4.75 -9.66
CA ASP A 400 -22.87 3.65 -10.53
C ASP A 400 -21.93 2.42 -10.48
N GLY A 401 -21.58 2.00 -9.26
CA GLY A 401 -20.65 0.89 -9.02
C GLY A 401 -19.17 1.21 -9.19
N THR A 402 -18.82 2.44 -9.59
CA THR A 402 -17.42 2.92 -9.57
C THR A 402 -16.95 3.05 -8.12
N PRO A 403 -15.78 2.48 -7.76
CA PRO A 403 -15.23 2.66 -6.42
C PRO A 403 -14.97 4.13 -6.11
N GLN A 404 -15.15 4.50 -4.84
CA GLN A 404 -14.66 5.77 -4.29
C GLN A 404 -13.16 5.93 -4.57
N ASN A 405 -12.70 7.16 -4.76
CA ASN A 405 -11.31 7.47 -5.09
C ASN A 405 -10.60 8.28 -4.00
N ASP A 406 -11.33 8.85 -3.03
CA ASP A 406 -10.77 9.59 -1.90
C ASP A 406 -11.65 9.50 -0.65
N ASP A 407 -11.12 9.83 0.52
CA ASP A 407 -11.91 9.88 1.77
C ASP A 407 -13.09 10.85 1.66
N ILE A 408 -14.23 10.49 2.25
CA ILE A 408 -15.44 11.33 2.23
C ILE A 408 -15.84 11.66 3.65
N THR A 409 -15.77 12.94 3.99
CA THR A 409 -16.30 13.51 5.23
C THR A 409 -17.37 14.53 4.89
N ILE A 410 -18.55 14.40 5.49
CA ILE A 410 -19.65 15.35 5.37
C ILE A 410 -20.23 15.59 6.75
N ILE A 411 -20.31 16.86 7.16
CA ILE A 411 -20.95 17.29 8.42
C ILE A 411 -22.09 18.23 8.06
N VAL A 412 -23.27 17.97 8.62
CA VAL A 412 -24.43 18.84 8.52
C VAL A 412 -24.82 19.28 9.92
N ILE A 413 -24.85 20.59 10.12
CA ILE A 413 -25.29 21.24 11.36
C ILE A 413 -26.54 22.05 11.02
N LYS A 414 -27.60 21.94 11.82
CA LYS A 414 -28.80 22.77 11.69
C LYS A 414 -29.08 23.52 12.98
N VAL A 415 -29.39 24.80 12.87
CA VAL A 415 -29.81 25.66 13.99
C VAL A 415 -31.31 25.43 14.27
N LYS A 416 -31.65 25.18 15.54
CA LYS A 416 -33.02 24.91 16.00
C LYS A 416 -33.89 26.14 16.12
#